data_AF-A0A7W7T9L6-F1
#
_entry.id   AF-A0A7W7T9L6-F1
#
_cell.length_a   1.000
_cell.length_b   1.000
_cell.length_c   1.000
_cell.angle_alpha   90.00
_cell.angle_beta   90.00
_cell.angle_gamma   90.00
#
_symmetry.space_group_name_H-M   'P 1'
#
loop_
_entity.id
_entity.type
_entity.pdbx_description
1 polymer ?
#
loop_
_entity_poly.entity_id
_entity_poly.type
_entity_poly.pdbx_seq_one_letter_code
_entity_poly.pdbx_strand_id
1 'polypeptide(L)'
;MSSSNDALRALNDHGFQYVIGPGYTSNGKEIPFTLLYVRAWGEAPFIDLVHLRAEDDATALRVASNGPNPNLFARDNIVWSSRDGGDLVEVVTDLLAVPKPGEPHAPTLQVREPSRMWLPEQSKSNGEIISYPNTINS
;
A
#
# COMPACT_ATOMS: atom_id res chain seq x y z
N MET A 1 -20.27 -7.25 -10.73
CA MET A 1 -19.61 -6.98 -12.03
C MET A 1 -19.38 -8.31 -12.71
N SER A 2 -19.66 -8.47 -14.02
CA SER A 2 -19.72 -9.80 -14.66
C SER A 2 -18.75 -10.00 -15.83
N SER A 3 -18.06 -8.96 -16.29
CA SER A 3 -17.13 -9.03 -17.42
C SER A 3 -16.05 -7.96 -17.35
N SER A 4 -14.97 -8.14 -18.11
CA SER A 4 -13.91 -7.16 -18.31
C SER A 4 -14.45 -5.82 -18.79
N ASN A 5 -15.41 -5.82 -19.72
CA ASN A 5 -16.06 -4.59 -20.20
C ASN A 5 -16.86 -3.87 -19.10
N ASP A 6 -17.53 -4.61 -18.22
CA ASP A 6 -18.22 -4.02 -17.07
C ASP A 6 -17.21 -3.37 -16.11
N ALA A 7 -16.05 -4.00 -15.91
CA ALA A 7 -14.97 -3.47 -15.07
C ALA A 7 -14.37 -2.18 -15.63
N LEU A 8 -14.07 -2.14 -16.93
CA LEU A 8 -13.59 -0.92 -17.57
C LEU A 8 -14.64 0.19 -17.54
N ARG A 9 -15.91 -0.13 -17.74
CA ARG A 9 -17.01 0.83 -17.61
C ARG A 9 -17.13 1.34 -16.18
N ALA A 10 -17.05 0.47 -15.19
CA ALA A 10 -17.13 0.86 -13.79
C ALA A 10 -16.01 1.82 -13.40
N LEU A 11 -14.78 1.63 -13.90
CA LEU A 11 -13.69 2.58 -13.71
C LEU A 11 -14.04 3.96 -14.30
N ASN A 12 -14.52 4.02 -15.53
CA ASN A 12 -14.93 5.29 -16.16
C ASN A 12 -16.06 5.98 -15.38
N ASP A 13 -17.08 5.22 -14.96
CA ASP A 13 -18.22 5.74 -14.20
C ASP A 13 -17.79 6.28 -12.82
N HIS A 14 -16.68 5.77 -12.27
CA HIS A 14 -16.08 6.26 -11.03
C HIS A 14 -15.03 7.36 -11.24
N GLY A 15 -14.92 7.90 -12.45
CA GLY A 15 -14.06 9.04 -12.77
C GLY A 15 -12.59 8.69 -12.94
N PHE A 16 -12.26 7.42 -13.19
CA PHE A 16 -10.91 7.07 -13.63
C PHE A 16 -10.69 7.55 -15.05
N GLN A 17 -9.48 8.05 -15.30
CA GLN A 17 -8.96 8.32 -16.64
C GLN A 17 -7.85 7.32 -16.92
N TYR A 18 -7.65 6.94 -18.19
CA TYR A 18 -6.56 6.04 -18.55
C TYR A 18 -5.53 6.69 -19.45
N VAL A 19 -4.30 6.20 -19.33
CA VAL A 19 -3.22 6.46 -20.29
C VAL A 19 -2.69 5.12 -20.81
N ILE A 20 -2.20 5.15 -22.05
CA ILE A 20 -1.50 4.01 -22.63
C ILE A 20 -0.03 4.10 -22.22
N GLY A 21 0.44 3.11 -21.49
CA GLY A 21 1.83 2.96 -21.10
C GLY A 21 2.61 2.11 -22.11
N PRO A 22 3.95 2.22 -22.12
CA PRO A 22 4.79 1.40 -22.98
C PRO A 22 4.64 -0.09 -22.67
N GLY A 23 4.80 -0.91 -23.70
CA GLY A 23 4.94 -2.35 -23.57
C GLY A 23 6.27 -2.77 -22.95
N TYR A 24 6.33 -4.01 -22.50
CA TYR A 24 7.57 -4.64 -22.01
C TYR A 24 7.48 -6.16 -22.09
N THR A 25 8.61 -6.83 -21.93
CA THR A 25 8.67 -8.29 -21.87
C THR A 25 8.70 -8.74 -20.41
N SER A 26 7.79 -9.63 -20.04
CA SER A 26 7.75 -10.27 -18.72
C SER A 26 7.74 -11.78 -18.89
N ASN A 27 8.66 -12.49 -18.24
CA ASN A 27 8.75 -13.95 -18.31
C ASN A 27 8.73 -14.51 -19.76
N GLY A 28 9.37 -13.81 -20.70
CA GLY A 28 9.40 -14.19 -22.11
C GLY A 28 8.12 -13.91 -22.90
N LYS A 29 7.07 -13.37 -22.27
CA LYS A 29 5.84 -12.88 -22.92
C LYS A 29 5.97 -11.40 -23.24
N GLU A 30 5.74 -11.03 -24.50
CA GLU A 30 5.68 -9.64 -24.92
C GLU A 30 4.31 -9.06 -24.56
N ILE A 31 4.31 -7.94 -23.85
CA ILE A 31 3.13 -7.12 -23.57
C ILE A 31 3.28 -5.86 -24.43
N PRO A 32 2.48 -5.67 -25.49
CA PRO A 32 2.71 -4.60 -26.47
C PRO A 32 2.44 -3.21 -25.90
N PHE A 33 1.50 -3.09 -24.96
CA PHE A 33 1.19 -1.89 -24.22
C PHE A 33 0.51 -2.25 -22.91
N THR A 34 0.45 -1.29 -21.99
CA THR A 34 -0.35 -1.42 -20.77
C THR A 34 -1.34 -0.28 -20.67
N LEU A 35 -2.42 -0.47 -19.92
CA LEU A 35 -3.34 0.59 -19.57
C LEU A 35 -3.13 0.95 -18.10
N LEU A 36 -2.99 2.23 -17.81
CA LEU A 36 -2.93 2.73 -16.45
C LEU A 36 -4.15 3.62 -16.21
N TYR A 37 -5.12 3.12 -15.46
CA TYR A 37 -6.26 3.90 -14.99
C TYR A 37 -5.88 4.63 -13.71
N VAL A 38 -6.23 5.90 -13.61
CA VAL A 38 -5.86 6.79 -12.51
C VAL A 38 -7.07 7.62 -12.09
N ARG A 39 -7.27 7.75 -10.79
CA ARG A 39 -8.22 8.68 -10.19
C ARG A 39 -7.57 9.40 -9.02
N ALA A 40 -7.47 10.72 -9.11
CA ALA A 40 -7.09 11.56 -7.98
C ALA A 40 -8.34 11.91 -7.16
N TRP A 41 -8.24 11.80 -5.83
CA TRP A 41 -9.29 12.24 -4.92
C TRP A 41 -9.13 13.74 -4.65
N GLY A 42 -9.78 14.62 -5.41
CA GLY A 42 -9.51 16.08 -5.34
C GLY A 42 -9.53 16.73 -3.95
N GLU A 43 -10.25 16.15 -2.99
CA GLU A 43 -10.38 16.64 -1.61
C GLU A 43 -9.44 15.93 -0.61
N ALA A 44 -8.68 14.91 -1.04
CA ALA A 44 -7.82 14.12 -0.18
C ALA A 44 -6.51 13.74 -0.89
N PRO A 45 -5.37 13.60 -0.19
CA PRO A 45 -4.08 13.33 -0.82
C PRO A 45 -3.91 11.85 -1.19
N PHE A 46 -4.85 11.29 -1.95
CA PHE A 46 -4.84 9.91 -2.39
C PHE A 46 -5.08 9.79 -3.89
N ILE A 47 -4.45 8.79 -4.49
CA ILE A 47 -4.62 8.43 -5.89
C ILE A 47 -4.93 6.94 -5.95
N ASP A 48 -6.02 6.60 -6.64
CA ASP A 48 -6.36 5.22 -6.98
C ASP A 48 -5.85 4.90 -8.39
N LEU A 49 -5.32 3.69 -8.54
CA LEU A 49 -4.64 3.24 -9.74
C LEU A 49 -5.07 1.83 -10.09
N VAL A 50 -5.23 1.53 -11.38
CA VAL A 50 -5.27 0.16 -11.90
C VAL A 50 -4.28 0.05 -13.04
N HIS A 51 -3.26 -0.79 -12.85
CA HIS A 51 -2.33 -1.16 -13.92
C HIS A 51 -2.79 -2.45 -14.55
N LEU A 52 -3.21 -2.38 -15.81
CA LEU A 52 -3.76 -3.47 -16.59
C LEU A 52 -2.77 -3.87 -17.69
N ARG A 53 -2.30 -5.12 -17.63
CA ARG A 53 -1.34 -5.71 -18.58
C ARG A 53 -2.01 -6.76 -19.46
N ALA A 54 -2.96 -7.50 -18.89
CA ALA A 54 -3.90 -8.39 -19.57
C ALA A 54 -5.14 -8.58 -18.68
N GLU A 55 -6.24 -9.13 -19.19
CA GLU A 55 -7.46 -9.34 -18.38
C GLU A 55 -7.21 -10.21 -17.13
N ASP A 56 -6.25 -11.13 -17.21
CA ASP A 56 -5.79 -12.00 -16.12
C ASP A 56 -4.52 -11.49 -15.41
N ASP A 57 -4.09 -10.26 -15.70
CA ASP A 57 -2.91 -9.64 -15.12
C ASP A 57 -3.15 -8.15 -14.88
N ALA A 58 -3.80 -7.86 -13.76
CA ALA A 58 -4.08 -6.52 -13.27
C ALA A 58 -3.63 -6.35 -11.81
N THR A 59 -3.27 -5.11 -11.45
CA THR A 59 -2.98 -4.73 -10.06
C THR A 59 -3.62 -3.36 -9.78
N ALA A 60 -4.36 -3.27 -8.68
CA ALA A 60 -4.91 -2.01 -8.19
C ALA A 60 -4.19 -1.53 -6.93
N LEU A 61 -4.01 -0.22 -6.82
CA LEU A 61 -3.35 0.42 -5.69
C LEU A 61 -4.14 1.64 -5.23
N ARG A 62 -4.08 1.92 -3.93
CA ARG A 62 -4.27 3.28 -3.41
C ARG A 62 -2.95 3.78 -2.85
N VAL A 63 -2.53 4.95 -3.30
CA VAL A 63 -1.30 5.61 -2.84
C VAL A 63 -1.61 6.94 -2.17
N ALA A 64 -0.87 7.27 -1.12
CA ALA A 64 -0.87 8.59 -0.51
C ALA A 64 0.06 9.52 -1.32
N SER A 65 -0.51 10.55 -1.95
CA SER A 65 0.25 11.49 -2.79
C SER A 65 1.14 12.44 -2.01
N ASN A 66 0.92 12.54 -0.69
CA ASN A 66 1.74 13.28 0.26
C ASN A 66 2.62 12.35 1.11
N GLY A 67 2.83 11.11 0.66
CA GLY A 67 3.68 10.14 1.34
C GLY A 67 5.15 10.58 1.42
N PRO A 68 5.95 9.90 2.25
CA PRO A 68 7.33 10.30 2.54
C PRO A 68 8.29 10.16 1.35
N ASN A 69 7.91 9.38 0.33
CA ASN A 69 8.76 9.11 -0.81
C ASN A 69 8.36 9.99 -2.03
N PRO A 70 9.30 10.67 -2.71
CA PRO A 70 8.99 11.44 -3.91
C PRO A 70 8.51 10.58 -5.09
N ASN A 71 8.83 9.28 -5.11
CA ASN A 71 8.24 8.34 -6.06
C ASN A 71 6.86 7.90 -5.55
N LEU A 72 5.79 8.36 -6.21
CA LEU A 72 4.39 8.06 -5.85
C LEU A 72 4.09 6.55 -5.73
N PHE A 73 4.78 5.71 -6.49
CA PHE A 73 4.57 4.26 -6.51
C PHE A 73 5.54 3.49 -5.60
N ALA A 74 6.37 4.20 -4.83
CA ALA A 74 7.20 3.54 -3.82
C ALA A 74 6.32 2.87 -2.77
N ARG A 75 6.78 1.73 -2.26
CA ARG A 75 6.06 0.93 -1.26
C ARG A 75 5.66 1.75 -0.03
N ASP A 76 6.48 2.72 0.36
CA ASP A 76 6.24 3.59 1.51
C ASP A 76 5.01 4.51 1.34
N ASN A 77 4.56 4.73 0.10
CA ASN A 77 3.38 5.54 -0.21
C ASN A 77 2.12 4.69 -0.45
N ILE A 78 2.24 3.37 -0.59
CA ILE A 78 1.10 2.46 -0.84
C ILE A 78 0.35 2.23 0.47
N VAL A 79 -0.92 2.60 0.52
CA VAL A 79 -1.78 2.40 1.70
C VAL A 79 -2.73 1.21 1.53
N TRP A 80 -2.93 0.77 0.29
CA TRP A 80 -3.68 -0.43 -0.05
C TRP A 80 -3.24 -0.97 -1.41
N SER A 81 -3.24 -2.29 -1.57
CA SER A 81 -2.94 -2.98 -2.82
C SER A 81 -3.85 -4.19 -2.96
N SER A 82 -4.36 -4.42 -4.17
CA SER A 82 -4.90 -5.73 -4.53
C SER A 82 -3.78 -6.78 -4.55
N ARG A 83 -4.16 -8.04 -4.74
CA ARG A 83 -3.21 -9.08 -5.14
C ARG A 83 -2.53 -8.67 -6.46
N ASP A 84 -1.24 -8.96 -6.56
CA ASP A 84 -0.48 -8.76 -7.80
C ASP A 84 -0.81 -9.84 -8.83
N GLY A 85 -0.98 -9.45 -10.09
CA GLY A 85 -1.39 -10.36 -11.18
C GLY A 85 -2.77 -10.97 -10.97
N GLY A 86 -3.75 -10.18 -10.54
CA GLY A 86 -5.13 -10.61 -10.36
C GLY A 86 -5.97 -10.47 -11.63
N ASP A 87 -7.14 -11.12 -11.63
CA ASP A 87 -8.17 -10.94 -12.66
C ASP A 87 -8.74 -9.51 -12.60
N LEU A 88 -8.95 -8.89 -13.76
CA LEU A 88 -9.42 -7.51 -13.88
C LEU A 88 -10.74 -7.27 -13.13
N VAL A 89 -11.69 -8.21 -13.21
CA VAL A 89 -13.00 -8.04 -12.57
C VAL A 89 -12.86 -8.09 -11.06
N GLU A 90 -12.07 -9.03 -10.54
CA GLU A 90 -11.76 -9.15 -9.11
C GLU A 90 -11.05 -7.89 -8.60
N VAL A 91 -9.96 -7.49 -9.27
CA VAL A 91 -9.12 -6.34 -8.88
C VAL A 91 -9.93 -5.03 -8.85
N VAL A 92 -10.78 -4.80 -9.85
CA VAL A 92 -11.62 -3.59 -9.89
C VAL A 92 -12.73 -3.67 -8.86
N THR A 93 -13.31 -4.85 -8.62
CA THR A 93 -14.31 -5.03 -7.55
C THR A 93 -13.72 -4.68 -6.20
N ASP A 94 -12.53 -5.21 -5.91
CA ASP A 94 -11.81 -4.96 -4.66
C ASP A 94 -11.47 -3.49 -4.47
N LEU A 95 -10.95 -2.83 -5.51
CA LEU A 95 -10.63 -1.40 -5.47
C LEU A 95 -11.86 -0.54 -5.18
N LEU A 96 -12.98 -0.82 -5.86
CA LEU A 96 -14.21 -0.05 -5.69
C LEU A 96 -14.91 -0.34 -4.34
N ALA A 97 -14.57 -1.45 -3.68
CA ALA A 97 -15.00 -1.75 -2.32
C ALA A 97 -14.16 -1.02 -1.25
N VAL A 98 -13.00 -0.45 -1.61
CA VAL A 98 -12.17 0.32 -0.67
C VAL A 98 -12.92 1.60 -0.25
N PRO A 99 -13.18 1.83 1.05
CA PRO A 99 -13.86 3.03 1.53
C PRO A 99 -13.15 4.29 1.07
N LYS A 100 -13.89 5.35 0.73
CA LYS A 100 -13.31 6.57 0.19
C LYS A 100 -12.42 7.25 1.23
N PRO A 101 -11.40 8.01 0.84
CA PRO A 101 -10.63 8.80 1.79
C PRO A 101 -11.53 9.65 2.71
N GLY A 102 -11.28 9.57 4.02
CA GLY A 102 -12.09 10.25 5.04
C GLY A 102 -13.31 9.45 5.54
N GLU A 103 -13.68 8.36 4.90
CA GLU A 103 -14.70 7.45 5.40
C GLU A 103 -14.13 6.52 6.49
N PRO A 104 -14.97 5.99 7.41
CA PRO A 104 -14.55 4.96 8.35
C PRO A 104 -13.88 3.78 7.64
N HIS A 105 -12.78 3.29 8.22
CA HIS A 105 -11.98 2.18 7.69
C HIS A 105 -11.28 2.45 6.34
N ALA A 106 -11.27 3.70 5.85
CA ALA A 106 -10.46 4.06 4.71
C ALA A 106 -8.97 3.80 5.01
N PRO A 107 -8.23 3.14 4.08
CA PRO A 107 -6.80 2.93 4.25
C PRO A 107 -6.07 4.26 4.34
N THR A 108 -5.21 4.41 5.35
CA THR A 108 -4.38 5.58 5.56
C THR A 108 -2.93 5.17 5.73
N LEU A 109 -2.02 6.11 5.47
CA LEU A 109 -0.60 5.88 5.69
C LEU A 109 -0.38 5.85 7.21
N GLN A 110 0.10 4.71 7.72
CA GLN A 110 0.51 4.63 9.12
C GLN A 110 1.80 5.42 9.29
N VAL A 111 1.67 6.71 9.62
CA VAL A 111 2.80 7.51 10.06
C VAL A 111 3.21 6.96 11.42
N ARG A 112 4.40 6.37 11.49
CA ARG A 112 5.00 6.03 12.78
C ARG A 112 5.23 7.34 13.52
N GLU A 113 4.37 7.64 14.50
CA GLU A 113 4.64 8.69 15.48
C GLU A 113 6.09 8.49 15.98
N PRO A 114 6.98 9.49 15.90
CA PRO A 114 8.29 9.38 16.52
C PRO A 114 8.04 9.17 18.01
N SER A 115 8.28 7.94 18.47
CA SER A 115 8.02 7.57 19.85
C SER A 115 8.80 8.50 20.77
N ARG A 116 8.12 9.44 21.41
CA ARG A 116 8.65 10.19 22.58
C ARG A 116 8.63 9.32 23.84
N MET A 117 8.76 8.00 23.69
CA MET A 117 9.03 7.15 24.85
C MET A 117 10.47 7.41 25.25
N TRP A 118 10.62 8.25 26.28
CA TRP A 118 11.83 8.28 27.08
C TRP A 118 12.08 6.87 27.59
N LEU A 119 13.13 6.22 27.06
CA LEU A 119 13.70 5.07 27.73
C LEU A 119 14.25 5.60 29.07
N PRO A 120 13.86 5.05 30.23
CA PRO A 120 14.51 5.40 31.47
C PRO A 120 16.00 5.12 31.29
N GLU A 121 16.84 6.09 31.65
CA GLU A 121 18.28 5.88 31.70
C GLU A 121 18.51 4.58 32.47
N GLN A 122 19.12 3.59 31.80
CA GLN A 122 19.69 2.47 32.51
C GLN A 122 20.65 3.09 33.52
N SER A 123 20.22 3.08 34.78
CA SER A 123 21.03 3.35 35.94
C SER A 123 22.40 2.74 35.69
N LYS A 124 23.40 3.61 35.50
CA LYS A 124 24.79 3.22 35.68
C LYS A 124 24.95 2.89 37.16
N SER A 125 24.55 1.69 37.58
CA SER A 125 25.04 1.10 38.81
C SER A 125 26.49 0.71 38.55
N ASN A 126 27.38 1.69 38.66
CA ASN A 126 28.79 1.45 38.87
C ASN A 126 28.92 0.61 40.15
N GLY A 127 29.42 -0.61 39.99
CA GLY A 127 30.16 -1.38 40.99
C GLY A 127 29.58 -1.43 42.40
N GLU A 128 28.84 -2.49 42.69
CA GLU A 128 28.97 -3.12 44.00
C GLU A 128 28.87 -4.64 43.82
N ILE A 129 30.02 -5.30 43.93
CA ILE A 129 30.10 -6.76 44.07
C ILE A 129 29.53 -7.06 45.45
N ILE A 130 28.25 -7.46 45.50
CA ILE A 130 27.67 -8.00 46.72
C ILE A 130 28.24 -9.41 46.89
N SER A 131 29.22 -9.50 47.79
CA SER A 131 29.79 -10.75 48.29
C SER A 131 28.73 -11.49 49.12
N TYR A 132 28.44 -12.74 48.77
CA TYR A 132 27.58 -13.61 49.59
C TYR A 132 28.43 -14.25 50.68
N PRO A 133 28.11 -14.10 51.99
CA PRO A 133 28.74 -14.91 53.02
C PRO A 133 28.22 -16.34 52.96
N ASN A 134 29.16 -17.28 52.84
CA ASN A 134 28.96 -18.70 53.12
C ASN A 134 28.51 -18.88 54.58
N THR A 135 27.35 -19.48 54.78
CA THR A 135 27.01 -20.15 56.04
C THR A 135 26.48 -21.55 55.75
N ILE A 136 27.35 -22.52 56.04
CA ILE A 136 27.05 -23.94 56.19
C ILE A 136 26.28 -24.10 57.50
N ASN A 137 25.15 -24.80 57.44
CA ASN A 137 24.52 -25.61 58.50
C ASN A 137 23.63 -26.60 57.72
N SER A 138 23.77 -27.92 57.76
CA SER A 138 24.32 -28.83 58.77
C SER A 138 24.89 -30.08 58.10
#